data_AF-A0A9E5JV83-F1
#
_entry.id   AF-A0A9E5JV83-F1
#
_cell.length_a   1.000
_cell.length_b   1.000
_cell.length_c   1.000
_cell.angle_alpha   90.00
_cell.angle_beta   90.00
_cell.angle_gamma   90.00
#
_symmetry.space_group_name_H-M   'P 1'
#
loop_
_entity.id
_entity.type
_entity.pdbx_description
1 polymer ?
#
loop_
_entity_poly.entity_id
_entity_poly.type
_entity_poly.pdbx_seq_one_letter_code
_entity_poly.pdbx_strand_id
1 'polypeptide(L)'
;MISAHRLGAVPLPLRQAWRRNKQAGFAPGKVCLWGNSRRLTFSAQLNDPRPWTRATHTRQLLCLYGDVLELFFGWVGCDEYYEFHFAPNGLVMALRWPNRSSYRGVSKDEDLAPFLVPPDPVSARVFSWSEGWGVEGVIHLESLSPEDRSRSPMVRK
;
A
#
# COMPACT_ATOMS: atom_id res chain seq x y z
N MET A 1 -21.16 10.44 -5.47
CA MET A 1 -21.85 10.00 -4.24
C MET A 1 -20.80 9.31 -3.35
N ILE A 2 -20.32 9.96 -2.29
CA ILE A 2 -19.29 9.41 -1.39
C ILE A 2 -20.02 8.61 -0.30
N SER A 3 -19.73 7.31 -0.22
CA SER A 3 -20.52 6.30 0.53
C SER A 3 -20.53 6.51 2.04
N ALA A 4 -21.71 6.30 2.63
CA ALA A 4 -22.11 6.60 4.00
C ALA A 4 -21.65 5.56 5.06
N HIS A 5 -20.39 5.10 5.03
CA HIS A 5 -19.86 4.16 6.03
C HIS A 5 -18.59 4.66 6.75
N ARG A 6 -18.61 5.91 7.24
CA ARG A 6 -17.54 6.48 8.09
C ARG A 6 -17.81 6.36 9.60
N LEU A 7 -18.96 5.83 10.01
CA LEU A 7 -19.34 5.75 11.42
C LEU A 7 -18.35 4.85 12.19
N GLY A 8 -17.54 5.48 13.05
CA GLY A 8 -16.57 4.81 13.93
C GLY A 8 -15.12 4.77 13.45
N ALA A 9 -14.80 5.23 12.24
CA ALA A 9 -13.42 5.28 11.77
C ALA A 9 -12.66 6.44 12.43
N VAL A 10 -11.78 6.13 13.38
CA VAL A 10 -10.93 7.12 14.04
C VAL A 10 -9.76 7.48 13.13
N PRO A 11 -9.56 8.76 12.76
CA PRO A 11 -8.39 9.18 12.00
C PRO A 11 -7.11 8.96 12.81
N LEU A 12 -6.18 8.20 12.24
CA LEU A 12 -4.86 7.95 12.81
C LEU A 12 -3.84 8.87 12.14
N PRO A 13 -3.08 9.68 12.89
CA PRO A 13 -2.04 10.51 12.31
C PRO A 13 -0.86 9.65 11.82
N LEU A 14 -0.40 9.91 10.60
CA LEU A 14 0.85 9.34 10.10
C LEU A 14 2.03 9.98 10.84
N ARG A 15 2.95 9.16 11.31
CA ARG A 15 4.04 9.55 12.22
C ARG A 15 5.34 8.84 11.90
N GLN A 16 6.46 9.47 12.24
CA GLN A 16 7.79 8.88 12.18
C GLN A 16 8.11 8.13 13.48
N ALA A 17 7.29 7.13 13.85
CA ALA A 17 7.39 6.44 15.15
C ALA A 17 8.75 5.75 15.39
N TRP A 18 9.47 5.43 14.31
CA TRP A 18 10.82 4.85 14.37
C TRP A 18 11.93 5.88 14.65
N ARG A 19 11.63 7.18 14.67
CA ARG A 19 12.57 8.25 15.00
C ARG A 19 12.28 8.83 16.37
N ARG A 20 13.34 9.11 17.13
CA ARG A 20 13.25 9.85 18.39
C ARG A 20 12.85 11.32 18.16
N ASN A 21 13.39 11.93 17.10
CA ASN A 21 13.11 13.32 16.71
C ASN A 21 12.46 13.35 15.33
N LYS A 22 11.44 14.20 15.17
CA LYS A 22 10.81 14.44 13.87
C LYS A 22 11.84 15.01 12.90
N GLN A 23 11.79 14.58 11.65
CA GLN A 23 12.55 15.19 10.57
C GLN A 23 12.05 16.62 10.33
N ALA A 24 12.96 17.55 10.11
CA ALA A 24 12.61 18.91 9.70
C ALA A 24 11.83 18.87 8.39
N GLY A 25 10.72 19.59 8.32
CA GLY A 25 9.84 19.57 7.14
C GLY A 25 9.04 18.28 6.96
N PHE A 26 8.93 17.42 7.97
CA PHE A 26 7.99 16.29 7.91
C PHE A 26 6.57 16.79 7.70
N ALA A 27 5.94 16.34 6.62
CA ALA A 27 4.59 16.73 6.25
C ALA A 27 3.62 15.60 6.64
N PRO A 28 2.95 15.70 7.81
CA PRO A 28 2.16 14.61 8.35
C PRO A 28 0.89 14.41 7.53
N GLY A 29 0.45 13.17 7.38
CA GLY A 29 -0.88 12.84 6.87
C GLY A 29 -1.78 12.22 7.93
N LYS A 30 -2.96 11.77 7.51
CA LYS A 30 -3.89 10.99 8.33
C LYS A 30 -4.43 9.81 7.52
N VAL A 31 -4.69 8.71 8.22
CA VAL A 31 -5.32 7.53 7.64
C VAL A 31 -6.52 7.11 8.49
N CYS A 32 -7.62 6.79 7.84
CA CYS A 32 -8.76 6.12 8.43
C CYS A 32 -8.81 4.70 7.88
N LEU A 33 -9.03 3.71 8.75
CA LEU A 33 -9.21 2.31 8.40
C LEU A 33 -10.53 1.82 8.98
N TRP A 34 -11.28 1.03 8.20
CA TRP A 34 -12.50 0.37 8.65
C TRP A 34 -12.76 -0.85 7.77
N GLY A 35 -13.53 -1.82 8.24
CA GLY A 35 -13.73 -3.03 7.47
C GLY A 35 -14.32 -4.19 8.25
N ASN A 36 -14.20 -5.37 7.67
CA ASN A 36 -14.61 -6.65 8.23
C ASN A 36 -13.60 -7.75 7.81
N SER A 37 -13.94 -9.02 8.06
CA SER A 37 -13.06 -10.15 7.72
C SER A 37 -12.77 -10.34 6.23
N ARG A 38 -13.53 -9.71 5.34
CA ARG A 38 -13.39 -9.84 3.88
C ARG A 38 -12.80 -8.62 3.21
N ARG A 39 -12.96 -7.44 3.81
CA ARG A 39 -12.60 -6.16 3.19
C ARG A 39 -12.00 -5.21 4.21
N LEU A 40 -10.88 -4.61 3.85
CA LEU A 40 -10.28 -3.48 4.56
C LEU A 40 -10.43 -2.23 3.69
N THR A 41 -11.27 -1.30 4.11
CA THR A 41 -11.43 0.02 3.48
C THR A 41 -10.52 1.03 4.16
N PHE A 42 -9.95 1.92 3.35
CA PHE A 42 -9.06 2.97 3.84
C PHE A 42 -9.31 4.31 3.16
N SER A 43 -8.96 5.39 3.87
CA SER A 43 -8.82 6.73 3.33
C SER A 43 -7.57 7.36 3.92
N ALA A 44 -6.61 7.69 3.07
CA ALA A 44 -5.38 8.37 3.44
C ALA A 44 -5.37 9.77 2.82
N GLN A 45 -4.96 10.77 3.62
CA GLN A 45 -4.73 12.14 3.18
C GLN A 45 -3.32 12.55 3.59
N LEU A 46 -2.53 12.98 2.63
CA LEU A 46 -1.13 13.35 2.76
C LEU A 46 -1.02 14.86 2.53
N ASN A 47 -0.44 15.57 3.51
CA ASN A 47 -0.18 17.00 3.37
C ASN A 47 1.09 17.18 2.54
N ASP A 48 0.92 17.25 1.23
CA ASP A 48 2.00 17.45 0.27
C ASP A 48 1.46 18.28 -0.89
N PRO A 49 1.71 19.60 -0.91
CA PRO A 49 1.14 20.51 -1.91
C PRO A 49 1.77 20.33 -3.31
N ARG A 50 2.83 19.52 -3.45
CA ARG A 50 3.54 19.31 -4.71
C ARG A 50 3.89 17.84 -4.91
N PRO A 51 2.88 16.96 -4.97
CA PRO A 51 3.14 15.55 -5.16
C PRO A 51 3.74 15.31 -6.54
N TRP A 52 4.72 14.42 -6.62
CA TRP A 52 5.42 14.13 -7.86
C TRP A 52 5.67 12.63 -8.02
N THR A 53 5.67 12.18 -9.27
CA THR A 53 6.09 10.82 -9.62
C THR A 53 6.53 10.79 -11.08
N ARG A 54 7.54 9.97 -11.36
CA ARG A 54 8.01 9.62 -12.71
C ARG A 54 7.55 8.24 -13.16
N ALA A 55 6.71 7.56 -12.37
CA ALA A 55 6.17 6.26 -12.73
C ALA A 55 5.25 6.40 -13.94
N THR A 56 5.39 5.51 -14.92
CA THR A 56 4.67 5.55 -16.19
C THR A 56 3.80 4.33 -16.42
N HIS A 57 4.03 3.23 -15.69
CA HIS A 57 3.29 1.98 -15.85
C HIS A 57 2.95 1.36 -14.50
N THR A 58 1.89 0.57 -14.48
CA THR A 58 1.58 -0.28 -13.33
C THR A 58 2.72 -1.28 -13.12
N ARG A 59 2.92 -1.76 -11.89
CA ARG A 59 3.95 -2.77 -11.51
C ARG A 59 5.41 -2.27 -11.48
N GLN A 60 5.63 -0.96 -11.57
CA GLN A 60 6.92 -0.38 -11.17
C GLN A 60 7.00 -0.29 -9.64
N LEU A 61 8.20 -0.44 -9.05
CA LEU A 61 8.42 -0.18 -7.62
C LEU A 61 8.23 1.32 -7.34
N LEU A 62 6.99 1.76 -7.09
CA LEU A 62 6.59 3.17 -7.17
C LEU A 62 7.39 4.05 -6.22
N CYS A 63 7.81 3.51 -5.07
CA CYS A 63 8.68 4.19 -4.11
C CYS A 63 10.04 4.66 -4.67
N LEU A 64 10.49 4.10 -5.79
CA LEU A 64 11.73 4.52 -6.47
C LEU A 64 11.50 5.61 -7.53
N TYR A 65 10.25 5.96 -7.82
CA TYR A 65 9.88 6.90 -8.88
C TYR A 65 9.29 8.22 -8.36
N GLY A 66 9.06 8.37 -7.06
CA GLY A 66 8.61 9.61 -6.45
C GLY A 66 7.80 9.38 -5.19
N ASP A 67 6.84 10.26 -4.94
CA ASP A 67 5.96 10.15 -3.78
C ASP A 67 5.08 8.91 -3.93
N VAL A 68 4.88 8.24 -2.80
CA VAL A 68 4.11 7.00 -2.73
C VAL A 68 3.41 6.93 -1.37
N LEU A 69 2.19 6.43 -1.37
CA LEU A 69 1.55 5.88 -0.18
C LEU A 69 1.79 4.37 -0.19
N GLU A 70 2.34 3.85 0.90
CA GLU A 70 2.53 2.41 1.08
C GLU A 70 1.64 1.90 2.21
N LEU A 71 0.90 0.81 1.94
CA LEU A 71 0.21 0.04 2.98
C LEU A 71 0.85 -1.34 3.10
N PHE A 72 1.24 -1.70 4.31
CA PHE A 72 1.80 -3.01 4.64
C PHE A 72 0.78 -3.81 5.45
N PHE A 73 0.50 -5.03 5.00
CA PHE A 73 -0.52 -5.89 5.62
C PHE A 73 0.01 -7.31 5.83
N GLY A 74 -0.28 -7.89 7.00
CA GLY A 74 0.15 -9.25 7.35
C GLY A 74 -0.83 -9.90 8.33
N TRP A 75 -0.79 -11.23 8.39
CA TRP A 75 -1.64 -12.04 9.27
C TRP A 75 -0.82 -12.34 10.52
N VAL A 76 -1.47 -12.28 11.68
CA VAL A 76 -0.82 -12.63 12.95
C VAL A 76 -0.35 -14.08 12.88
N GLY A 77 0.94 -14.30 13.14
CA GLY A 77 1.57 -15.62 13.08
C GLY A 77 2.06 -16.05 11.68
N CYS A 78 1.91 -15.21 10.66
CA CYS A 78 2.47 -15.46 9.32
C CYS A 78 3.67 -14.54 9.05
N ASP A 79 4.73 -15.09 8.46
CA ASP A 79 5.89 -14.31 7.99
C ASP A 79 5.60 -13.56 6.69
N GLU A 80 4.63 -14.07 5.92
CA GLU A 80 4.17 -13.46 4.69
C GLU A 80 3.49 -12.12 4.96
N TYR A 81 3.76 -11.14 4.10
CA TYR A 81 3.09 -9.85 4.12
C TYR A 81 2.88 -9.32 2.70
N TYR A 82 2.02 -8.32 2.61
CA TYR A 82 1.62 -7.67 1.38
C TYR A 82 1.97 -6.20 1.47
N GLU A 83 2.30 -5.65 0.33
CA GLU A 83 2.67 -4.26 0.18
C GLU A 83 1.88 -3.67 -0.99
N PHE A 84 1.15 -2.60 -0.71
CA PHE A 84 0.35 -1.87 -1.68
C PHE A 84 0.93 -0.48 -1.86
N HIS A 85 1.30 -0.14 -3.10
CA HIS A 85 1.79 1.17 -3.46
C HIS A 85 0.72 1.95 -4.21
N PHE A 86 0.59 3.22 -3.90
CA PHE A 86 -0.26 4.17 -4.62
C PHE A 86 0.55 5.41 -4.96
N ALA A 87 0.67 5.74 -6.24
CA ALA A 87 1.33 6.96 -6.70
C ALA A 87 0.33 8.09 -6.96
N PRO A 88 0.75 9.37 -6.91
CA PRO A 88 -0.10 10.53 -7.16
C PRO A 88 -0.82 10.53 -8.52
N ASN A 89 -0.26 9.87 -9.53
CA ASN A 89 -0.84 9.76 -10.87
C ASN A 89 -1.86 8.61 -11.02
N GLY A 90 -2.23 7.94 -9.93
CA GLY A 90 -3.22 6.87 -9.94
C GLY A 90 -2.66 5.47 -10.21
N LEU A 91 -1.35 5.33 -10.42
CA LEU A 91 -0.73 4.01 -10.56
C LEU A 91 -0.74 3.27 -9.23
N VAL A 92 -1.07 1.98 -9.30
CA VAL A 92 -1.17 1.07 -8.16
C VAL A 92 -0.32 -0.17 -8.43
N MET A 93 0.33 -0.67 -7.38
CA MET A 93 1.04 -1.95 -7.38
C MET A 93 0.72 -2.69 -6.10
N ALA A 94 0.62 -4.02 -6.20
CA ALA A 94 0.48 -4.91 -5.05
C ALA A 94 1.55 -6.00 -5.13
N LEU A 95 2.27 -6.19 -4.03
CA LEU A 95 3.31 -7.19 -3.87
C LEU A 95 2.93 -8.14 -2.73
N ARG A 96 3.34 -9.40 -2.86
CA ARG A 96 3.30 -10.42 -1.83
C ARG A 96 4.73 -10.87 -1.54
N TRP A 97 5.16 -10.67 -0.31
CA TRP A 97 6.46 -11.07 0.17
C TRP A 97 6.33 -12.34 1.01
N PRO A 98 6.97 -13.46 0.64
CA PRO A 98 6.89 -14.71 1.39
C PRO A 98 7.40 -14.59 2.83
N ASN A 99 8.38 -13.72 3.06
CA ASN A 99 8.90 -13.38 4.38
C ASN A 99 9.71 -12.07 4.32
N ARG A 100 10.08 -11.54 5.49
CA ARG A 100 10.89 -10.30 5.60
C ARG A 100 12.26 -10.37 4.93
N SER A 101 12.84 -11.56 4.77
CA SER A 101 14.16 -11.70 4.14
C SER A 101 14.08 -11.58 2.61
N SER A 102 12.92 -11.85 2.01
CA SER A 102 12.68 -11.72 0.57
C SER A 102 12.83 -10.28 0.05
N TYR A 103 12.69 -9.28 0.92
CA TYR A 103 12.90 -7.89 0.56
C TYR A 103 14.40 -7.51 0.47
N ARG A 104 15.29 -8.26 1.11
CA ARG A 104 16.72 -7.91 1.16
C ARG A 104 17.35 -8.09 -0.23
N GLY A 105 17.65 -6.98 -0.89
CA GLY A 105 18.36 -6.96 -2.17
C GLY A 105 17.56 -6.32 -3.31
N VAL A 106 16.26 -6.11 -3.12
CA VAL A 106 15.36 -5.58 -4.15
C VAL A 106 15.81 -4.19 -4.59
N SER A 107 16.26 -4.10 -5.84
CA SER A 107 16.66 -2.85 -6.49
C SER A 107 15.64 -2.41 -7.56
N LYS A 108 15.83 -1.20 -8.11
CA LYS A 108 15.02 -0.69 -9.24
C LYS A 108 15.02 -1.60 -10.48
N ASP A 109 16.06 -2.43 -10.61
CA ASP A 109 16.31 -3.30 -11.76
C ASP A 109 15.90 -4.75 -11.46
N GLU A 110 15.37 -5.03 -10.27
CA GLU A 110 14.92 -6.36 -9.87
C GLU A 110 13.63 -6.74 -10.59
N ASP A 111 13.55 -7.99 -11.06
CA ASP A 111 12.29 -8.53 -11.56
C ASP A 111 11.34 -8.81 -10.39
N LEU A 112 10.33 -7.95 -10.24
CA LEU A 112 9.29 -8.09 -9.24
C LEU A 112 8.19 -9.07 -9.66
N ALA A 113 8.21 -9.61 -10.89
CA ALA A 113 7.19 -10.53 -11.38
C ALA A 113 6.88 -11.70 -10.43
N PRO A 114 7.87 -12.31 -9.71
CA PRO A 114 7.59 -13.37 -8.74
C PRO A 114 6.75 -12.93 -7.53
N PHE A 115 6.78 -11.63 -7.20
CA PHE A 115 6.10 -11.06 -6.03
C PHE A 115 4.82 -10.32 -6.40
N LEU A 116 4.56 -10.06 -7.68
CA LEU A 116 3.35 -9.40 -8.14
C LEU A 116 2.11 -10.22 -7.75
N VAL A 117 1.16 -9.55 -7.10
CA VAL A 117 -0.15 -10.14 -6.87
C VAL A 117 -0.96 -10.10 -8.18
N PRO A 118 -1.63 -11.21 -8.57
CA PRO A 118 -2.56 -11.25 -9.70
C PRO A 118 -3.69 -10.20 -9.58
N PRO A 119 -4.49 -9.93 -10.63
CA PRO A 119 -5.33 -8.73 -10.67
C PRO A 119 -6.29 -8.59 -9.48
N ASP A 120 -6.38 -7.33 -9.04
CA ASP A 120 -7.39 -6.69 -8.19
C ASP A 120 -7.52 -7.08 -6.71
N PRO A 121 -6.42 -7.26 -5.95
CA PRO A 121 -6.52 -7.30 -4.49
C PRO A 121 -6.96 -5.95 -3.91
N VAL A 122 -6.92 -4.88 -4.70
CA VAL A 122 -7.24 -3.53 -4.28
C VAL A 122 -7.97 -2.76 -5.37
N SER A 123 -9.05 -2.08 -4.99
CA SER A 123 -9.70 -1.04 -5.77
C SER A 123 -9.41 0.30 -5.10
N ALA A 124 -8.80 1.27 -5.79
CA ALA A 124 -8.45 2.55 -5.21
C ALA A 124 -8.65 3.72 -6.16
N ARG A 125 -8.90 4.90 -5.59
CA ARG A 125 -9.02 6.18 -6.27
C ARG A 125 -8.08 7.17 -5.62
N VAL A 126 -7.20 7.76 -6.43
CA VAL A 126 -6.34 8.87 -6.02
C VAL A 126 -7.08 10.18 -6.24
N PHE A 127 -6.88 11.15 -5.35
CA PHE A 127 -7.44 12.49 -5.43
C PHE A 127 -6.45 13.52 -4.91
N SER A 128 -6.61 14.78 -5.31
CA SER A 128 -5.76 15.89 -4.90
C SER A 128 -6.57 17.14 -4.52
N TRP A 129 -5.95 18.03 -3.74
CA TRP A 129 -6.43 19.35 -3.37
C TRP A 129 -5.23 20.31 -3.25
N SER A 130 -5.45 21.59 -2.90
CA SER A 130 -4.39 22.60 -2.90
C SER A 130 -3.22 22.29 -1.94
N GLU A 131 -3.52 21.66 -0.80
CA GLU A 131 -2.54 21.38 0.26
C GLU A 131 -2.02 19.93 0.23
N GLY A 132 -2.47 19.09 -0.71
CA GLY A 132 -2.23 17.66 -0.58
C GLY A 132 -2.83 16.74 -1.63
N TRP A 133 -2.61 15.46 -1.39
CA TRP A 133 -3.20 14.36 -2.16
C TRP A 133 -3.55 13.19 -1.26
N GLY A 134 -4.35 12.27 -1.77
CA GLY A 134 -4.87 11.18 -0.97
C GLY A 134 -5.37 10.02 -1.80
N VAL A 135 -5.68 8.95 -1.08
CA VAL A 135 -6.14 7.68 -1.65
C VAL A 135 -7.32 7.18 -0.84
N GLU A 136 -8.40 6.85 -1.52
CA GLU A 136 -9.51 6.08 -0.96
C GLU A 136 -9.54 4.72 -1.65
N GLY A 137 -9.67 3.64 -0.89
CA GLY A 137 -9.69 2.31 -1.50
C GLY A 137 -10.19 1.20 -0.61
N VAL A 138 -10.31 0.03 -1.21
CA VAL A 138 -10.74 -1.22 -0.59
C VAL A 138 -9.74 -2.31 -0.96
N ILE A 139 -9.16 -2.95 0.05
CA ILE A 139 -8.37 -4.17 -0.08
C ILE A 139 -9.31 -5.37 0.14
N HIS A 140 -9.35 -6.28 -0.82
CA HIS A 140 -10.18 -7.48 -0.83
C HIS A 140 -9.45 -8.62 -0.12
N LEU A 141 -9.57 -8.71 1.21
CA LEU A 141 -8.82 -9.67 2.05
C LEU A 141 -9.05 -11.13 1.65
N GLU A 142 -10.24 -11.45 1.12
CA GLU A 142 -10.57 -12.78 0.60
C GLU A 142 -9.67 -13.22 -0.57
N SER A 143 -9.21 -12.27 -1.40
CA SER A 143 -8.26 -12.54 -2.50
C SER A 143 -6.82 -12.76 -2.03
N LEU A 144 -6.53 -12.45 -0.76
CA LEU A 144 -5.19 -12.52 -0.18
C LEU A 144 -4.99 -13.76 0.71
N SER A 145 -6.06 -14.49 1.02
CA SER A 145 -6.03 -15.55 2.03
C SER A 145 -5.00 -16.65 1.72
N PRO A 146 -4.26 -17.13 2.72
CA PRO A 146 -3.36 -18.28 2.57
C PRO A 146 -4.06 -19.60 2.22
N GLU A 147 -5.34 -19.76 2.58
CA GLU A 147 -6.05 -21.05 2.51
C GLU A 147 -6.40 -21.49 1.08
N ASP A 148 -6.38 -20.60 0.09
CA ASP A 148 -6.79 -20.92 -1.29
C ASP A 148 -5.66 -21.54 -2.16
N ARG A 149 -4.61 -22.11 -1.55
CA ARG A 149 -3.28 -22.26 -2.20
C ARG A 149 -2.71 -23.68 -2.27
N SER A 150 -3.47 -24.64 -2.82
CA SER A 150 -2.94 -25.97 -3.20
C SER A 150 -1.94 -25.96 -4.38
N ARG A 151 -1.53 -24.80 -4.89
CA ARG A 151 -0.55 -24.68 -5.98
C ARG A 151 0.40 -23.50 -5.76
N SER A 152 1.46 -23.70 -4.98
CA SER A 152 2.68 -22.90 -5.16
C SER A 152 3.66 -23.70 -6.03
N PRO A 153 4.23 -23.15 -7.11
CA PRO A 153 5.31 -23.81 -7.81
C PRO A 153 6.56 -23.80 -6.93
N MET A 154 7.19 -24.97 -6.78
CA MET A 154 8.53 -25.09 -6.24
C MET A 154 9.48 -24.22 -7.06
N VAL A 155 10.02 -23.16 -6.46
CA VAL A 155 11.24 -22.52 -6.96
C VAL A 155 12.39 -23.48 -6.65
N ARG A 156 12.92 -24.14 -7.68
CA ARG A 156 14.15 -24.93 -7.54
C ARG A 156 15.32 -23.96 -7.42
N LYS A 157 16.15 -24.20 -6.39
CA LYS A 157 17.47 -23.57 -6.20
C LYS A 157 18.42 -23.98 -7.33
#